data_AF-V4A4Z9-F1
#
_entry.id   AF-V4A4Z9-F1
#
_cell.length_a   1.000
_cell.length_b   1.000
_cell.length_c   1.000
_cell.angle_alpha   90.00
_cell.angle_beta   90.00
_cell.angle_gamma   90.00
#
_symmetry.space_group_name_H-M   'P 1'
#
loop_
_entity.id
_entity.type
_entity.pdbx_description
1 polymer ?
#
loop_
_entity_poly.entity_id
_entity_poly.type
_entity_poly.pdbx_seq_one_letter_code
_entity_poly.pdbx_strand_id
1 'polypeptide(L)'
;MFILFSVPIKIHSQPKRSLEITEGEMIVLHVKATGLPYPRYQWFNGDSEVMGAVDPTLKITYINQDNLGVYQCLVSNSIGFKLSQGAVLQVTDRIQAPLQVYTAVDKVALLIGNYDYRCEDALKAPMPDIQNLSEIFTSLNFKVVPLLNLTLTEMKNAVEHFCALLGVGVYGVFYFCGHGFEEKKEIYLVPQDAPTGYLTKDCLPSEYVLSRMQRQQPQVSCLILDVCRTP
;
A
#
# COMPACT_ATOMS: atom_id res chain seq x y z
N MET A 1 16.90 -13.74 72.30
CA MET A 1 17.16 -12.56 71.47
C MET A 1 17.01 -12.97 70.01
N PHE A 2 15.86 -12.71 69.38
CA PHE A 2 15.68 -13.01 67.96
C PHE A 2 16.28 -11.85 67.15
N ILE A 3 17.35 -12.11 66.40
CA ILE A 3 17.89 -11.14 65.46
C ILE A 3 16.92 -11.13 64.26
N LEU A 4 16.17 -10.05 64.08
CA LEU A 4 15.41 -9.82 62.85
C LEU A 4 16.42 -9.53 61.72
N PHE A 5 16.75 -10.56 60.94
CA PHE A 5 17.60 -10.42 59.76
C PHE A 5 16.82 -9.69 58.67
N SER A 6 17.23 -8.46 58.36
CA SER A 6 16.66 -7.66 57.29
C SER A 6 17.65 -7.53 56.14
N VAL A 7 17.12 -7.51 54.92
CA VAL A 7 17.91 -7.28 53.70
C VAL A 7 17.37 -6.04 53.01
N PRO A 8 18.19 -5.00 52.78
CA PRO A 8 17.75 -3.78 52.12
C PRO A 8 17.31 -4.07 50.68
N ILE A 9 16.40 -3.25 50.16
CA ILE A 9 15.93 -3.37 48.78
C ILE A 9 17.07 -3.08 47.82
N LYS A 10 17.31 -4.01 46.90
CA LYS A 10 18.26 -3.88 45.79
C LYS A 10 17.58 -4.26 44.48
N ILE A 11 17.60 -3.33 43.52
CA ILE A 11 17.12 -3.57 42.15
C ILE A 11 18.28 -4.14 41.33
N HIS A 12 18.07 -5.31 40.73
CA HIS A 12 19.04 -6.03 39.89
C HIS A 12 18.76 -5.91 38.39
N SER A 13 17.51 -5.65 38.02
CA SER A 13 17.11 -5.42 36.62
C SER A 13 16.22 -4.18 36.56
N GLN A 14 16.60 -3.26 35.68
CA GLN A 14 15.91 -2.00 35.40
C GLN A 14 15.11 -2.15 34.10
N PRO A 15 14.04 -1.37 33.91
CA PRO A 15 13.36 -1.33 32.62
C PRO A 15 14.27 -0.68 31.57
N LYS A 16 14.02 -0.97 30.29
CA LYS A 16 14.77 -0.34 29.19
C LYS A 16 14.53 1.17 29.22
N ARG A 17 15.62 1.95 29.21
CA ARG A 17 15.60 3.41 29.44
C ARG A 17 14.79 4.20 28.40
N SER A 18 14.76 3.74 27.15
CA SER A 18 14.02 4.38 26.07
C SER A 18 13.45 3.32 25.14
N LEU A 19 12.15 3.44 24.84
CA LEU A 19 11.48 2.63 23.84
C LEU A 19 10.75 3.56 22.87
N GLU A 20 11.11 3.47 21.60
CA GLU A 20 10.31 4.00 20.49
C GLU A 20 9.42 2.84 20.00
N ILE A 21 8.10 3.04 20.07
CA ILE A 21 7.12 1.98 19.81
C ILE A 21 6.04 2.51 18.89
N THR A 22 5.59 1.66 17.96
CA THR A 22 4.57 2.03 16.99
C THR A 22 3.18 1.93 17.61
N GLU A 23 2.29 2.85 17.25
CA GLU A 23 0.90 2.79 17.69
C GLU A 23 0.23 1.42 17.40
N GLY A 24 -0.48 0.91 18.40
CA GLY A 24 -1.13 -0.40 18.40
C GLY A 24 -0.24 -1.58 18.75
N GLU A 25 1.07 -1.38 18.96
CA GLU A 25 1.94 -2.43 19.49
C GLU A 25 1.77 -2.62 21.00
N MET A 26 2.32 -3.73 21.49
CA MET A 26 2.33 -4.10 22.90
C MET A 26 3.72 -3.91 23.48
N ILE A 27 3.77 -3.49 24.75
CA ILE A 27 5.03 -3.29 25.46
C ILE A 27 5.03 -4.07 26.76
N VAL A 28 6.24 -4.46 27.18
CA VAL A 28 6.48 -5.11 28.47
C VAL A 28 7.65 -4.41 29.15
N LEU A 29 7.38 -3.77 30.28
CA LEU A 29 8.39 -3.23 31.18
C LEU A 29 8.57 -4.18 32.36
N HIS A 30 9.79 -4.35 32.84
CA HIS A 30 10.10 -5.30 33.91
C HIS A 30 11.16 -4.74 34.86
N VAL A 31 10.98 -5.03 36.15
CA VAL A 31 11.93 -4.74 37.23
C VAL A 31 12.14 -6.02 38.05
N LYS A 32 13.40 -6.31 38.40
CA LYS A 32 13.73 -7.38 39.34
C LYS A 32 14.42 -6.80 40.56
N ALA A 33 13.85 -7.02 41.74
CA ALA A 33 14.43 -6.58 43.00
C ALA A 33 14.43 -7.68 44.06
N THR A 34 15.29 -7.54 45.06
CA THR A 34 15.35 -8.38 46.26
C THR A 34 15.25 -7.51 47.50
N GLY A 35 14.69 -8.04 48.57
CA GLY A 35 14.64 -7.42 49.90
C GLY A 35 13.97 -8.37 50.89
N LEU A 36 14.27 -8.20 52.18
CA LEU A 36 13.60 -8.92 53.28
C LEU A 36 13.21 -7.91 54.35
N PRO A 37 11.91 -7.69 54.61
CA PRO A 37 10.74 -8.37 54.03
C PRO A 37 10.61 -8.23 52.51
N TYR A 38 9.94 -9.19 51.87
CA TYR A 38 9.79 -9.23 50.41
C TYR A 38 9.14 -7.94 49.89
N PRO A 39 9.68 -7.34 48.81
CA PRO A 39 9.19 -6.07 48.30
C PRO A 39 7.85 -6.22 47.57
N ARG A 40 7.07 -5.15 47.60
CA ARG A 40 5.91 -4.89 46.74
C ARG A 40 6.31 -3.90 45.64
N TYR A 41 5.53 -3.89 44.57
CA TYR A 41 5.76 -3.05 43.40
C TYR A 41 4.55 -2.14 43.18
N GLN A 42 4.79 -0.98 42.60
CA GLN A 42 3.76 -0.10 42.05
C GLN A 42 4.37 0.70 40.89
N TRP A 43 3.74 0.65 39.71
CA TRP A 43 4.18 1.45 38.57
C TRP A 43 3.50 2.82 38.51
N PHE A 44 4.25 3.79 37.99
CA PHE A 44 3.85 5.16 37.76
C PHE A 44 4.18 5.56 36.32
N ASN A 45 3.34 6.40 35.71
CA ASN A 45 3.65 7.17 34.51
C ASN A 45 3.73 8.65 34.90
N GLY A 46 4.95 9.22 34.92
CA GLY A 46 5.18 10.50 35.57
C GLY A 46 4.81 10.43 37.05
N ASP A 47 3.94 11.32 37.50
CA ASP A 47 3.44 11.37 38.89
C ASP A 47 2.15 10.56 39.10
N SER A 48 1.58 10.00 38.03
CA SER A 48 0.31 9.27 38.07
C SER A 48 0.52 7.78 38.30
N GLU A 49 -0.20 7.21 39.27
CA GLU A 49 -0.19 5.78 39.51
C GLU A 49 -0.85 5.03 38.34
N VAL A 50 -0.18 4.00 37.83
CA VAL A 50 -0.79 3.06 36.86
C VAL A 50 -1.63 2.06 37.66
N MET A 51 -2.94 2.28 37.68
CA MET A 51 -3.89 1.50 38.47
C MET A 51 -3.72 -0.01 38.25
N GLY A 52 -3.55 -0.75 39.35
CA GLY A 52 -3.43 -2.21 39.33
C GLY A 52 -2.07 -2.76 38.90
N ALA A 53 -1.11 -1.90 38.53
CA ALA A 53 0.24 -2.32 38.14
C ALA A 53 1.12 -2.58 39.38
N VAL A 54 0.79 -3.63 40.13
CA VAL A 54 1.46 -4.03 41.39
C VAL A 54 2.48 -5.17 41.23
N ASP A 55 2.69 -5.60 39.99
CA ASP A 55 3.60 -6.67 39.63
C ASP A 55 4.99 -6.14 39.22
N PRO A 56 6.04 -6.97 39.30
CA PRO A 56 7.37 -6.63 38.77
C PRO A 56 7.36 -6.39 37.25
N THR A 57 6.30 -6.81 36.55
CA THR A 57 6.12 -6.63 35.10
C THR A 57 4.89 -5.77 34.83
N LEU A 58 5.06 -4.69 34.07
CA LEU A 58 3.96 -3.89 33.52
C LEU A 58 3.78 -4.23 32.04
N LYS A 59 2.57 -4.64 31.66
CA LYS A 59 2.21 -4.96 30.28
C LYS A 59 1.16 -3.97 29.79
N ILE A 60 1.45 -3.26 28.70
CA ILE A 60 0.49 -2.39 28.03
C ILE A 60 0.18 -3.02 26.67
N THR A 61 -1.06 -3.47 26.51
CA THR A 61 -1.47 -4.33 25.37
C THR A 61 -1.69 -3.55 24.08
N TYR A 62 -2.09 -2.28 24.18
CA TYR A 62 -2.38 -1.41 23.05
C TYR A 62 -1.81 -0.03 23.33
N ILE A 63 -0.70 0.29 22.67
CA ILE A 63 -0.06 1.60 22.77
C ILE A 63 -0.77 2.65 21.93
N ASN A 64 -1.11 3.77 22.55
CA ASN A 64 -1.59 4.99 21.91
C ASN A 64 -0.86 6.22 22.48
N GLN A 65 -1.19 7.40 21.94
CA GLN A 65 -0.59 8.67 22.38
C GLN A 65 -0.81 8.99 23.87
N ASP A 66 -1.88 8.47 24.50
CA ASP A 66 -2.13 8.65 25.93
C ASP A 66 -1.18 7.83 26.83
N ASN A 67 -0.44 6.89 26.24
CA ASN A 67 0.57 6.10 26.96
C ASN A 67 1.94 6.77 26.99
N LEU A 68 2.12 7.93 26.35
CA LEU A 68 3.38 8.67 26.42
C LEU A 68 3.77 8.99 27.86
N GLY A 69 5.07 8.97 28.12
CA GLY A 69 5.63 9.48 29.37
C GLY A 69 6.80 8.66 29.90
N VAL A 70 7.03 8.79 31.21
CA VAL A 70 8.18 8.18 31.88
C VAL A 70 7.67 7.19 32.91
N TYR A 71 7.89 5.91 32.63
CA TYR A 71 7.46 4.83 33.51
C TYR A 71 8.51 4.51 34.56
N GLN A 72 8.12 4.51 35.83
CA GLN A 72 8.95 4.13 36.95
C GLN A 72 8.22 3.17 37.87
N CYS A 73 8.96 2.23 38.46
CA CYS A 73 8.45 1.30 39.44
C CYS A 73 8.97 1.66 40.84
N LEU A 74 8.07 1.88 41.78
CA LEU A 74 8.36 1.98 43.19
C LEU A 74 8.42 0.57 43.79
N VAL A 75 9.61 0.18 44.25
CA VAL A 75 9.85 -1.07 44.95
C VAL A 75 9.93 -0.76 46.44
N SER A 76 8.99 -1.26 47.25
CA SER A 76 8.90 -0.88 48.67
C SER A 76 8.64 -2.07 49.60
N ASN A 77 9.08 -1.95 50.84
CA ASN A 77 8.75 -2.84 51.95
C ASN A 77 8.68 -2.02 53.25
N SER A 78 8.49 -2.69 54.39
CA SER A 78 8.38 -2.01 55.69
C SER A 78 9.68 -1.34 56.18
N ILE A 79 10.82 -1.59 55.53
CA ILE A 79 12.12 -1.01 55.88
C ILE A 79 12.40 0.23 55.04
N GLY A 80 11.93 0.26 53.80
CA GLY A 80 12.13 1.41 52.92
C GLY A 80 11.69 1.15 51.49
N PHE A 81 12.16 2.01 50.59
CA PHE A 81 11.79 1.95 49.17
C PHE A 81 12.97 2.32 48.26
N LYS A 82 12.87 1.88 47.00
CA LYS A 82 13.73 2.27 45.88
C LYS A 82 12.88 2.49 44.64
N LEU A 83 13.13 3.57 43.92
CA LEU A 83 12.57 3.81 42.59
C LEU A 83 13.48 3.18 41.53
N SER A 84 12.86 2.60 40.50
CA SER A 84 13.57 2.18 39.29
C SER A 84 14.06 3.39 38.49
N GLN A 85 14.94 3.13 37.53
CA GLN A 85 15.20 4.07 36.44
C GLN A 85 13.92 4.29 35.63
N GLY A 86 13.79 5.50 35.07
CA GLY A 86 12.69 5.86 34.18
C GLY A 86 12.86 5.22 32.81
N ALA A 87 11.80 4.55 32.35
CA ALA A 87 11.63 4.12 30.98
C ALA A 87 10.83 5.18 30.22
N VAL A 88 11.49 5.91 29.33
CA VAL A 88 10.85 6.88 28.45
C VAL A 88 10.14 6.10 27.34
N LEU A 89 8.82 6.24 27.28
CA LEU A 89 8.02 5.70 26.21
C LEU A 89 7.69 6.81 25.22
N GLN A 90 8.18 6.65 24.00
CA GLN A 90 7.81 7.47 22.86
C GLN A 90 7.00 6.63 21.89
N VAL A 91 5.85 7.16 21.50
CA VAL A 91 5.00 6.57 20.48
C VAL A 91 5.34 7.24 19.17
N THR A 92 5.90 6.49 18.25
CA THR A 92 5.97 6.92 16.86
C THR A 92 4.62 6.61 16.23
N ASP A 93 4.02 7.60 15.59
CA ASP A 93 2.89 7.35 14.71
C ASP A 93 3.26 6.22 13.75
N ARG A 94 2.26 5.45 13.29
CA ARG A 94 2.41 4.62 12.10
C ARG A 94 2.65 5.54 10.91
N ILE A 95 3.85 6.10 10.79
CA ILE A 95 4.28 6.86 9.62
C ILE A 95 4.31 5.83 8.49
N GLN A 96 3.27 5.85 7.65
CA GLN A 96 3.34 5.30 6.30
C GLN A 96 4.68 5.76 5.71
N ALA A 97 5.47 4.83 5.18
CA ALA A 97 6.75 5.10 4.53
C ALA A 97 6.72 6.43 3.76
N PRO A 98 7.81 7.22 3.75
CA PRO A 98 7.80 8.57 3.17
C PRO A 98 7.09 8.53 1.83
N LEU A 99 6.09 9.41 1.65
CA LEU A 99 5.32 9.51 0.42
C LEU A 99 6.28 9.55 -0.75
N GLN A 100 6.45 8.43 -1.43
CA GLN A 100 7.30 8.36 -2.59
C GLN A 100 6.60 9.19 -3.64
N VAL A 101 7.12 10.40 -3.88
CA VAL A 101 6.58 11.32 -4.87
C VAL A 101 6.94 10.74 -6.23
N TYR A 102 6.08 9.88 -6.75
CA TYR A 102 6.23 9.29 -8.07
C TYR A 102 5.85 10.34 -9.12
N THR A 103 6.83 11.07 -9.64
CA THR A 103 6.62 11.99 -10.75
C THR A 103 6.85 11.30 -12.07
N ALA A 104 5.88 11.36 -12.98
CA ALA A 104 6.07 10.93 -14.36
C ALA A 104 6.90 11.98 -15.12
N VAL A 105 7.85 11.54 -15.94
CA VAL A 105 8.57 12.39 -16.91
C VAL A 105 7.60 12.89 -17.98
N ASP A 106 6.68 12.02 -18.42
CA ASP A 106 5.58 12.34 -19.32
C ASP A 106 4.42 11.36 -19.10
N LYS A 107 3.24 11.72 -19.60
CA LYS A 107 2.02 10.89 -19.49
C LYS A 107 1.35 10.81 -20.85
N VAL A 108 1.24 9.61 -21.40
CA VAL A 108 0.69 9.39 -22.76
C VAL A 108 -0.39 8.30 -22.69
N ALA A 109 -1.53 8.55 -23.31
CA ALA A 109 -2.65 7.62 -23.37
C ALA A 109 -3.10 7.39 -24.81
N LEU A 110 -3.16 6.13 -25.24
CA LEU A 110 -3.79 5.72 -26.50
C LEU A 110 -5.14 5.07 -26.19
N LEU A 111 -6.22 5.64 -26.72
CA LEU A 111 -7.59 5.20 -26.50
C LEU A 111 -8.16 4.74 -27.84
N ILE A 112 -8.56 3.47 -27.96
CA ILE A 112 -9.16 2.91 -29.18
C ILE A 112 -10.59 2.45 -28.88
N GLY A 113 -11.57 2.99 -29.60
CA GLY A 113 -12.96 2.57 -29.51
C GLY A 113 -13.46 2.02 -30.84
N ASN A 114 -13.69 0.71 -30.92
CA ASN A 114 -14.27 0.10 -32.10
C ASN A 114 -15.74 -0.23 -31.83
N TYR A 115 -16.63 0.27 -32.69
CA TYR A 115 -18.06 0.09 -32.52
C TYR A 115 -18.83 -0.18 -33.81
N ASP A 116 -18.35 0.24 -34.97
CA ASP A 116 -19.04 0.06 -36.25
C ASP A 116 -18.44 -1.11 -37.04
N TYR A 117 -18.69 -2.33 -36.55
CA TYR A 117 -18.11 -3.56 -37.09
C TYR A 117 -18.78 -4.00 -38.39
N ARG A 118 -18.00 -4.56 -39.31
CA ARG A 118 -18.56 -5.09 -40.57
C ARG A 118 -19.26 -6.43 -40.40
N CYS A 119 -18.89 -7.19 -39.37
CA CYS A 119 -19.29 -8.58 -39.17
C CYS A 119 -20.33 -8.77 -38.05
N GLU A 120 -20.55 -7.76 -37.23
CA GLU A 120 -21.40 -7.79 -36.02
C GLU A 120 -22.20 -6.50 -35.89
N ASP A 121 -23.17 -6.50 -34.96
CA ASP A 121 -23.98 -5.32 -34.68
C ASP A 121 -23.13 -4.19 -34.07
N ALA A 122 -23.48 -2.95 -34.42
CA ALA A 122 -22.76 -1.80 -33.93
C ALA A 122 -22.94 -1.60 -32.41
N LEU A 123 -21.83 -1.35 -31.70
CA LEU A 123 -21.83 -1.06 -30.27
C LEU A 123 -22.18 0.41 -30.02
N LYS A 124 -22.81 0.69 -28.87
CA LYS A 124 -23.20 2.06 -28.49
C LYS A 124 -22.26 2.70 -27.47
N ALA A 125 -21.57 1.89 -26.67
CA ALA A 125 -20.71 2.33 -25.57
C ALA A 125 -19.37 2.98 -26.00
N PRO A 126 -18.66 2.50 -27.05
CA PRO A 126 -17.29 2.99 -27.29
C PRO A 126 -17.18 4.49 -27.57
N MET A 127 -18.14 5.11 -28.27
CA MET A 127 -18.08 6.55 -28.55
C MET A 127 -18.18 7.42 -27.28
N PRO A 128 -19.21 7.30 -26.42
CA PRO A 128 -19.27 8.06 -25.16
C PRO A 128 -18.12 7.72 -24.20
N ASP A 129 -17.65 6.48 -24.17
CA ASP A 129 -16.55 6.08 -23.27
C ASP A 129 -15.22 6.72 -23.67
N ILE A 130 -14.89 6.73 -24.97
CA ILE A 130 -13.68 7.38 -25.48
C ILE A 130 -13.72 8.89 -25.22
N GLN A 131 -14.88 9.54 -25.38
CA GLN A 131 -15.04 10.97 -25.08
C GLN A 131 -14.79 11.25 -23.60
N ASN A 132 -15.50 10.55 -22.70
CA ASN A 132 -15.39 10.75 -21.26
C ASN A 132 -13.98 10.47 -20.73
N LEU A 133 -13.37 9.36 -21.16
CA LEU A 133 -12.01 9.01 -20.74
C LEU A 133 -10.97 9.98 -21.31
N SER A 134 -11.18 10.51 -22.51
CA SER A 134 -10.27 11.53 -23.05
C SER A 134 -10.26 12.77 -22.19
N GLU A 135 -11.42 13.23 -21.73
CA GLU A 135 -11.54 14.38 -20.82
C GLU A 135 -10.88 14.10 -19.47
N ILE A 136 -11.12 12.92 -18.89
CA ILE A 136 -10.51 12.51 -17.62
C ILE A 136 -8.99 12.46 -17.74
N PHE A 137 -8.45 11.74 -18.74
CA PHE A 137 -6.99 11.65 -18.93
C PHE A 137 -6.37 13.01 -19.22
N THR A 138 -7.04 13.87 -19.99
CA THR A 138 -6.58 15.25 -20.23
C THR A 138 -6.54 16.07 -18.94
N SER A 139 -7.57 15.96 -18.07
CA SER A 139 -7.60 16.62 -16.76
C SER A 139 -6.48 16.14 -15.83
N LEU A 140 -6.04 14.89 -16.03
CA LEU A 140 -4.88 14.29 -15.37
C LEU A 140 -3.56 14.58 -16.11
N ASN A 141 -3.51 15.56 -17.01
CA ASN A 141 -2.34 15.97 -17.80
C ASN A 141 -1.70 14.85 -18.64
N PHE A 142 -2.50 13.92 -19.17
CA PHE A 142 -2.03 13.01 -20.23
C PHE A 142 -2.11 13.69 -21.59
N LYS A 143 -1.18 13.31 -22.47
CA LYS A 143 -1.29 13.50 -23.92
C LYS A 143 -2.13 12.35 -24.47
N VAL A 144 -3.37 12.65 -24.84
CA VAL A 144 -4.36 11.63 -25.22
C VAL A 144 -4.47 11.54 -26.74
N VAL A 145 -4.44 10.32 -27.27
CA VAL A 145 -4.71 10.00 -28.67
C VAL A 145 -5.98 9.12 -28.74
N PRO A 146 -7.17 9.72 -28.92
CA PRO A 146 -8.40 8.95 -29.12
C PRO A 146 -8.57 8.58 -30.60
N LEU A 147 -8.85 7.31 -30.87
CA LEU A 147 -9.07 6.76 -32.20
C LEU A 147 -10.33 5.89 -32.18
N LEU A 148 -11.10 5.93 -33.27
CA LEU A 148 -12.34 5.17 -33.41
C LEU A 148 -12.32 4.31 -34.67
N ASN A 149 -12.94 3.13 -34.59
CA ASN A 149 -13.20 2.23 -35.73
C ASN A 149 -11.95 1.93 -36.57
N LEU A 150 -10.90 1.45 -35.89
CA LEU A 150 -9.64 1.11 -36.54
C LEU A 150 -9.66 -0.31 -37.11
N THR A 151 -9.10 -0.45 -38.30
CA THR A 151 -8.71 -1.74 -38.89
C THR A 151 -7.55 -2.39 -38.12
N LEU A 152 -7.30 -3.69 -38.32
CA LEU A 152 -6.17 -4.39 -37.67
C LEU A 152 -4.83 -3.71 -37.94
N THR A 153 -4.64 -3.24 -39.18
CA THR A 153 -3.41 -2.56 -39.61
C THR A 153 -3.26 -1.21 -38.91
N GLU A 154 -4.35 -0.44 -38.82
CA GLU A 154 -4.33 0.86 -38.13
C GLU A 154 -4.13 0.71 -36.63
N MET A 155 -4.76 -0.30 -35.99
CA MET A 155 -4.52 -0.60 -34.57
C MET A 155 -3.05 -0.89 -34.30
N LYS A 156 -2.42 -1.75 -35.13
CA LYS A 156 -0.98 -2.03 -35.00
C LYS A 156 -0.13 -0.77 -35.17
N ASN A 157 -0.39 0.03 -36.21
CA ASN A 157 0.34 1.27 -36.44
C ASN A 157 0.15 2.30 -35.31
N ALA A 158 -1.05 2.40 -34.76
CA ALA A 158 -1.34 3.26 -33.62
C ALA A 158 -0.54 2.82 -32.39
N VAL A 159 -0.51 1.51 -32.10
CA VAL A 159 0.30 0.94 -31.01
C VAL A 159 1.79 1.24 -31.22
N GLU A 160 2.30 1.12 -32.44
CA GLU A 160 3.71 1.44 -32.75
C GLU A 160 4.05 2.91 -32.49
N HIS A 161 3.23 3.84 -33.01
CA HIS A 161 3.45 5.27 -32.79
C HIS A 161 3.28 5.66 -31.32
N PHE A 162 2.33 5.05 -30.62
CA PHE A 162 2.17 5.23 -29.18
C PHE A 162 3.40 4.73 -28.41
N CYS A 163 3.91 3.54 -28.74
CA CYS A 163 5.12 3.00 -28.09
C CYS A 163 6.34 3.87 -28.35
N ALA A 164 6.46 4.52 -29.51
CA ALA A 164 7.55 5.45 -29.80
C ALA A 164 7.57 6.70 -28.88
N LEU A 165 6.45 7.00 -28.21
CA LEU A 165 6.35 8.08 -27.22
C LEU A 165 6.68 7.61 -25.79
N LEU A 166 6.87 6.31 -25.58
CA LEU A 166 7.20 5.74 -24.28
C LEU A 166 8.72 5.70 -24.08
N GLY A 167 9.14 5.83 -22.83
CA GLY A 167 10.54 5.80 -22.43
C GLY A 167 10.67 5.81 -20.90
N VAL A 168 11.91 5.80 -20.40
CA VAL A 168 12.19 5.80 -18.96
C VAL A 168 11.48 6.96 -18.25
N GLY A 169 10.71 6.65 -17.19
CA GLY A 169 9.97 7.64 -16.42
C GLY A 169 8.60 8.03 -16.97
N VAL A 170 8.23 7.59 -18.18
CA VAL A 170 6.93 7.88 -18.80
C VAL A 170 5.85 6.95 -18.23
N TYR A 171 4.63 7.46 -18.07
CA TYR A 171 3.44 6.63 -17.81
C TYR A 171 2.68 6.43 -19.12
N GLY A 172 2.59 5.17 -19.56
CA GLY A 172 1.85 4.77 -20.73
C GLY A 172 0.54 4.08 -20.35
N VAL A 173 -0.58 4.58 -20.88
CA VAL A 173 -1.90 3.95 -20.75
C VAL A 173 -2.41 3.56 -22.13
N PHE A 174 -2.82 2.31 -22.29
CA PHE A 174 -3.58 1.87 -23.44
C PHE A 174 -4.98 1.47 -22.98
N TYR A 175 -5.99 2.03 -23.63
CA TYR A 175 -7.40 1.71 -23.40
C TYR A 175 -8.02 1.20 -24.69
N PHE A 176 -8.78 0.11 -24.59
CA PHE A 176 -9.59 -0.41 -25.69
C PHE A 176 -11.02 -0.64 -25.23
N CYS A 177 -11.98 -0.17 -26.02
CA CYS A 177 -13.40 -0.47 -25.89
C CYS A 177 -13.95 -1.05 -27.19
N GLY A 178 -14.58 -2.21 -27.13
CA GLY A 178 -15.15 -2.89 -28.31
C GLY A 178 -15.35 -4.39 -28.11
N HIS A 179 -15.50 -5.13 -29.21
CA HIS A 179 -15.50 -6.59 -29.18
C HIS A 179 -14.11 -7.14 -28.84
N GLY A 180 -14.12 -8.21 -28.04
CA GLY A 180 -12.94 -8.96 -27.68
C GLY A 180 -13.31 -10.36 -27.20
N PHE A 181 -12.40 -11.30 -27.37
CA PHE A 181 -12.58 -12.67 -26.91
C PHE A 181 -11.30 -13.19 -26.26
N GLU A 182 -11.42 -14.26 -25.49
CA GLU A 182 -10.31 -14.87 -24.77
C GLU A 182 -10.04 -16.27 -25.33
N GLU A 183 -8.80 -16.53 -25.75
CA GLU A 183 -8.36 -17.88 -26.14
C GLU A 183 -7.03 -18.19 -25.45
N LYS A 184 -6.93 -19.34 -24.78
CA LYS A 184 -5.72 -19.79 -24.06
C LYS A 184 -5.17 -18.76 -23.05
N LYS A 185 -6.07 -18.05 -22.35
CA LYS A 185 -5.77 -16.98 -21.37
C LYS A 185 -5.16 -15.71 -21.97
N GLU A 186 -5.27 -15.53 -23.28
CA GLU A 186 -4.89 -14.30 -23.99
C GLU A 186 -6.16 -13.60 -24.46
N ILE A 187 -6.24 -12.28 -24.26
CA ILE A 187 -7.36 -11.46 -24.74
C ILE A 187 -7.03 -10.92 -26.13
N TYR A 188 -7.94 -11.10 -27.07
CA TYR A 188 -7.83 -10.61 -28.44
C TYR A 188 -8.80 -9.47 -28.65
N LEU A 189 -8.29 -8.34 -29.13
CA LEU A 189 -9.06 -7.13 -29.43
C LEU A 189 -9.50 -7.18 -30.90
N VAL A 190 -10.80 -7.10 -31.14
CA VAL A 190 -11.38 -7.27 -32.47
C VAL A 190 -11.33 -5.94 -33.23
N PRO A 191 -10.67 -5.90 -34.41
CA PRO A 191 -10.63 -4.72 -35.26
C PRO A 191 -11.95 -4.51 -35.99
N GLN A 192 -12.18 -3.28 -36.49
CA GLN A 192 -13.40 -2.94 -37.22
C GLN A 192 -13.60 -3.80 -38.50
N ASP A 193 -12.51 -4.13 -39.16
CA ASP A 193 -12.47 -4.90 -40.42
C ASP A 193 -12.37 -6.41 -40.23
N ALA A 194 -12.61 -6.91 -39.00
CA ALA A 194 -12.65 -8.34 -38.75
C ALA A 194 -13.67 -9.05 -39.66
N PRO A 195 -13.32 -10.19 -40.28
CA PRO A 195 -14.27 -10.96 -41.08
C PRO A 195 -15.29 -11.67 -40.18
N THR A 196 -16.45 -12.03 -40.73
CA THR A 196 -17.42 -12.88 -40.02
C THR A 196 -16.78 -14.21 -39.63
N GLY A 197 -16.87 -14.58 -38.34
CA GLY A 197 -16.21 -15.77 -37.80
C GLY A 197 -14.70 -15.60 -37.63
N TYR A 198 -14.25 -14.38 -37.32
CA TYR A 198 -12.84 -14.04 -37.10
C TYR A 198 -12.15 -14.99 -36.11
N LEU A 199 -10.86 -15.21 -36.35
CA LEU A 199 -9.98 -16.01 -35.52
C LEU A 199 -8.91 -15.13 -34.87
N THR A 200 -8.10 -15.73 -33.99
CA THR A 200 -6.98 -15.05 -33.31
C THR A 200 -6.01 -14.36 -34.26
N LYS A 201 -5.78 -14.92 -35.45
CA LYS A 201 -4.90 -14.33 -36.48
C LYS A 201 -5.44 -13.01 -37.06
N ASP A 202 -6.75 -12.79 -36.98
CA ASP A 202 -7.45 -11.62 -37.54
C ASP A 202 -7.57 -10.49 -36.50
N CYS A 203 -7.09 -10.71 -35.27
CA CYS A 203 -7.27 -9.82 -34.14
C CYS A 203 -5.92 -9.34 -33.56
N LEU A 204 -5.97 -8.34 -32.69
CA LEU A 204 -4.78 -7.84 -31.98
C LEU A 204 -4.67 -8.49 -30.60
N PRO A 205 -3.61 -9.26 -30.31
CA PRO A 205 -3.40 -9.80 -28.96
C PRO A 205 -3.09 -8.69 -27.96
N SER A 206 -3.68 -8.73 -26.78
CA SER A 206 -3.45 -7.78 -25.70
C SER A 206 -2.00 -7.81 -25.18
N GLU A 207 -1.39 -8.98 -25.10
CA GLU A 207 0.00 -9.20 -24.71
C GLU A 207 0.98 -8.66 -25.75
N TYR A 208 0.60 -8.63 -27.03
CA TYR A 208 1.39 -7.92 -28.03
C TYR A 208 1.49 -6.43 -27.69
N VAL A 209 0.38 -5.79 -27.29
CA VAL A 209 0.39 -4.38 -26.89
C VAL A 209 1.24 -4.18 -25.63
N LEU A 210 0.97 -4.95 -24.58
CA LEU A 210 1.67 -4.83 -23.29
C LEU A 210 3.17 -5.05 -23.43
N SER A 211 3.58 -6.12 -24.13
CA SER A 211 5.00 -6.41 -24.34
C SER A 211 5.72 -5.33 -25.15
N ARG A 212 5.05 -4.68 -26.11
CA ARG A 212 5.63 -3.55 -26.85
C ARG A 212 5.78 -2.30 -25.99
N MET A 213 4.81 -2.02 -25.12
CA MET A 213 4.94 -0.94 -24.14
C MET A 213 6.11 -1.19 -23.18
N GLN A 214 6.19 -2.38 -22.59
CA GLN A 214 7.21 -2.72 -21.60
C GLN A 214 8.63 -2.71 -22.16
N ARG A 215 8.82 -3.05 -23.44
CA ARG A 215 10.14 -2.96 -24.12
C ARG A 215 10.71 -1.54 -24.13
N GLN A 216 9.87 -0.51 -24.07
CA GLN A 216 10.29 0.89 -23.99
C GLN A 216 10.70 1.32 -22.57
N GLN A 217 10.57 0.41 -21.60
CA GLN A 217 10.88 0.63 -20.18
C GLN A 217 10.20 1.86 -19.55
N PRO A 218 8.89 2.09 -19.78
CA PRO A 218 8.16 3.13 -19.06
C PRO A 218 8.10 2.83 -17.58
N GLN A 219 7.96 3.86 -16.75
CA GLN A 219 7.82 3.69 -15.32
C GLN A 219 6.48 3.03 -14.96
N VAL A 220 5.44 3.28 -15.78
CA VAL A 220 4.14 2.62 -15.68
C VAL A 220 3.68 2.19 -17.07
N SER A 221 3.26 0.93 -17.19
CA SER A 221 2.47 0.40 -18.32
C SER A 221 1.12 -0.05 -17.79
N CYS A 222 0.04 0.59 -18.23
CA CYS A 222 -1.31 0.24 -17.84
C CYS A 222 -2.12 -0.15 -19.08
N LEU A 223 -2.78 -1.31 -19.00
CA LEU A 223 -3.67 -1.82 -20.03
C LEU A 223 -5.07 -1.92 -19.45
N ILE A 224 -6.02 -1.19 -20.02
CA ILE A 224 -7.42 -1.17 -19.59
C ILE A 224 -8.26 -1.68 -20.76
N LEU A 225 -8.93 -2.82 -20.57
CA LEU A 225 -9.66 -3.51 -21.63
C LEU A 225 -11.14 -3.59 -21.25
N ASP A 226 -11.97 -2.83 -21.96
CA ASP A 226 -13.43 -2.87 -21.88
C ASP A 226 -13.98 -3.66 -23.06
N VAL A 227 -13.87 -4.98 -22.96
CA VAL A 227 -14.27 -5.89 -24.03
C VAL A 227 -15.64 -6.48 -23.75
N CYS A 228 -16.55 -6.35 -24.74
CA CYS A 228 -17.81 -7.08 -24.73
C CYS A 228 -17.52 -8.58 -24.85
N ARG A 229 -17.56 -9.30 -23.72
CA ARG A 229 -17.47 -10.77 -23.71
C ARG A 229 -18.82 -11.31 -24.17
N THR A 230 -18.94 -11.68 -25.44
CA THR A 230 -20.05 -12.54 -25.88
C THR A 230 -19.90 -13.90 -25.17
N PRO A 231 -20.96 -14.41 -24.52
CA PRO A 231 -20.92 -15.65 -23.76
C PRO A 231 -20.63 -16.89 -24.62
#